data_AF-A0A496N7P9-F1
#
_entry.id   AF-A0A496N7P9-F1
#
_cell.length_a   1.000
_cell.length_b   1.000
_cell.length_c   1.000
_cell.angle_alpha   90.00
_cell.angle_beta   90.00
_cell.angle_gamma   90.00
#
_symmetry.space_group_name_H-M   'P 1'
#
loop_
_entity.id
_entity.type
_entity.pdbx_description
1 polymer ?
#
loop_
_entity_poly.entity_id
_entity_poly.type
_entity_poly.pdbx_seq_one_letter_code
_entity_poly.pdbx_strand_id
1 'polypeptide(L)' 'QGVEVIFDDRKERPGVMFADMELIGVPHMVVIGEKNLANGEIEYKNRRSGEKQMIAKAQLIDFLKSQIKA' A
#
# COMPACT_ATOMS: atom_id res chain seq x y z
N GLN A 1 -0.33 12.15 9.64
CA GLN A 1 -1.27 12.18 10.78
C GLN A 1 -2.59 12.71 10.25
N GLY A 2 -3.70 11.97 10.43
CA GLY A 2 -5.00 12.27 9.81
C GLY A 2 -5.41 11.34 8.66
N VAL A 3 -4.82 10.14 8.56
CA VAL A 3 -5.22 9.10 7.60
C VAL A 3 -5.62 7.88 8.40
N GLU A 4 -6.79 7.33 8.13
CA GLU A 4 -7.21 6.05 8.69
C GLU A 4 -6.52 4.93 7.93
N VAL A 5 -5.93 3.99 8.69
CA VAL A 5 -5.11 2.92 8.14
C VAL A 5 -5.64 1.60 8.65
N ILE A 6 -5.86 0.67 7.72
CA ILE A 6 -6.09 -0.73 8.02
C ILE A 6 -4.73 -1.42 7.95
N PHE A 7 -4.30 -1.99 9.06
CA PHE A 7 -3.08 -2.79 9.11
C PHE A 7 -3.46 -4.26 9.08
N ASP A 8 -3.02 -4.97 8.04
CA ASP A 8 -3.25 -6.40 7.89
C ASP A 8 -1.93 -7.15 8.09
N ASP A 9 -1.76 -7.72 9.28
CA ASP A 9 -0.61 -8.54 9.69
C ASP A 9 -0.98 -10.02 9.88
N ARG A 10 -2.14 -10.43 9.34
CA ARG A 10 -2.59 -11.82 9.42
C ARG A 10 -1.58 -12.75 8.76
N LYS A 11 -1.38 -13.94 9.33
CA LYS A 11 -0.54 -15.02 8.77
C LYS A 11 -1.26 -15.77 7.64
N GLU A 12 -1.84 -15.03 6.71
CA GLU A 12 -2.55 -15.57 5.56
C GLU A 12 -1.72 -15.43 4.28
N ARG A 13 -2.16 -16.11 3.22
CA ARG A 13 -1.50 -15.96 1.91
C ARG A 13 -1.72 -14.54 1.38
N PRO A 14 -0.71 -13.89 0.78
CA PRO A 14 -0.85 -12.53 0.24
C PRO A 14 -2.04 -12.35 -0.69
N GLY A 15 -2.33 -13.36 -1.53
CA GLY A 15 -3.48 -13.33 -2.43
C GLY A 15 -4.84 -13.24 -1.72
N VAL A 16 -4.98 -13.86 -0.55
CA VAL A 16 -6.21 -13.77 0.27
C VAL A 16 -6.33 -12.38 0.88
N MET A 17 -5.24 -11.86 1.45
CA MET A 17 -5.20 -10.51 2.01
C MET A 17 -5.52 -9.45 0.95
N PHE A 18 -4.98 -9.59 -0.26
CA PHE A 18 -5.27 -8.65 -1.36
C PHE A 18 -6.74 -8.70 -1.80
N ALA A 19 -7.34 -9.89 -1.88
CA ALA A 19 -8.75 -10.02 -2.21
C ALA A 19 -9.63 -9.33 -1.15
N ASP A 20 -9.33 -9.54 0.14
CA ASP A 20 -10.05 -8.90 1.25
C ASP A 20 -9.92 -7.38 1.19
N MET A 21 -8.70 -6.85 0.98
CA MET A 21 -8.47 -5.40 0.90
C MET A 21 -9.15 -4.76 -0.32
N GLU A 22 -9.23 -5.49 -1.43
CA GLU A 22 -9.99 -5.04 -2.61
C GLU A 22 -11.50 -5.01 -2.38
N LEU A 23 -12.03 -5.99 -1.62
CA LEU A 23 -13.42 -6.07 -1.21
C LEU A 23 -13.80 -4.96 -0.22
N ILE A 24 -12.93 -4.68 0.76
CA ILE A 24 -13.09 -3.54 1.69
C ILE A 24 -13.14 -2.22 0.90
N GLY A 25 -12.46 -2.15 -0.25
CA GLY A 25 -12.54 -1.01 -1.15
C GLY A 25 -11.57 0.12 -0.82
N VAL A 26 -10.47 -0.19 -0.12
CA VAL A 26 -9.45 0.81 0.25
C VAL A 26 -8.84 1.45 -1.01
N PRO A 27 -8.85 2.79 -1.15
CA PRO A 27 -8.38 3.45 -2.37
C PRO A 27 -6.86 3.38 -2.57
N HIS A 28 -6.11 3.38 -1.47
CA HIS A 28 -4.64 3.40 -1.46
C HIS A 28 -4.13 2.18 -0.70
N MET A 29 -3.42 1.30 -1.40
CA MET A 29 -2.82 0.10 -0.81
C MET A 29 -1.30 0.23 -0.77
N VAL A 30 -0.71 -0.15 0.35
CA VAL A 30 0.74 -0.17 0.55
C VAL A 30 1.14 -1.60 0.90
N VAL A 31 1.98 -2.21 0.08
CA VAL A 31 2.42 -3.59 0.23
C VAL A 31 3.89 -3.60 0.61
N ILE A 32 4.18 -4.12 1.80
CA ILE A 32 5.53 -4.24 2.34
C ILE A 32 5.95 -5.71 2.29
N GLY A 33 6.81 -6.05 1.34
CA GLY A 33 7.41 -7.37 1.23
C GLY A 33 8.90 -7.33 1.57
N GLU A 34 9.43 -8.40 2.18
CA GLU A 34 10.85 -8.47 2.61
C GLU A 34 11.83 -8.13 1.49
N LYS A 35 11.60 -8.66 0.28
CA LYS A 35 12.45 -8.43 -0.89
C LYS A 35 12.53 -6.97 -1.30
N ASN A 36 11.38 -6.30 -1.37
CA ASN A 36 11.31 -4.89 -1.78
C ASN A 36 11.87 -3.99 -0.67
N LEU A 37 11.58 -4.34 0.59
CA LEU A 37 12.07 -3.62 1.75
C LEU A 37 13.60 -3.68 1.87
N ALA A 38 14.22 -4.81 1.50
CA ALA A 38 15.67 -4.95 1.44
C ALA A 38 16.31 -4.00 0.40
N ASN A 39 15.59 -3.68 -0.68
CA ASN A 39 15.99 -2.68 -1.67
C ASN A 39 15.64 -1.23 -1.25
N GLY A 40 15.02 -1.04 -0.08
CA GLY A 40 14.56 0.26 0.39
C GLY A 40 13.30 0.76 -0.32
N GLU A 41 12.56 -0.12 -0.97
CA GLU A 41 11.36 0.20 -1.75
C GLU A 41 10.10 -0.43 -1.16
N ILE A 42 8.96 0.21 -1.40
CA ILE A 42 7.64 -0.25 -0.98
C ILE A 42 6.71 -0.17 -2.19
N GLU A 43 5.88 -1.20 -2.41
CA GLU A 43 4.91 -1.20 -3.49
C GLU A 43 3.68 -0.40 -3.06
N TYR A 44 3.34 0.62 -3.84
CA TYR A 44 2.09 1.35 -3.75
C TYR A 44 1.15 0.92 -4.88
N LYS A 45 -0.11 0.68 -4.56
CA LYS A 45 -1.16 0.35 -5.51
C LYS A 45 -2.34 1.32 -5.35
N ASN A 46 -2.72 1.96 -6.44
CA ASN A 46 -3.93 2.77 -6.51
C ASN A 46 -5.08 1.90 -7.01
N ARG A 47 -6.10 1.69 -6.18
CA ARG A 47 -7.27 0.86 -6.56
C ARG A 47 -8.09 1.49 -7.69
N ARG A 48 -8.20 2.82 -7.72
CA ARG A 48 -9.04 3.54 -8.69
C ARG A 48 -8.47 3.49 -10.11
N SER A 49 -7.16 3.67 -10.25
CA SER A 49 -6.49 3.60 -11.56
C SER A 49 -5.97 2.20 -11.90
N GLY A 50 -5.81 1.32 -10.92
CA GLY A 50 -5.17 0.01 -11.08
C GLY A 50 -3.64 0.09 -11.19
N GLU A 51 -3.06 1.29 -11.11
CA GLU A 51 -1.63 1.48 -11.23
C GLU A 51 -0.87 0.99 -10.00
N LYS A 52 0.33 0.48 -10.26
CA LYS A 52 1.29 0.03 -9.26
C LYS A 52 2.61 0.75 -9.46
N GLN A 53 3.19 1.22 -8.37
CA GLN A 53 4.44 1.98 -8.38
C GLN A 53 5.32 1.54 -7.22
N MET A 54 6.61 1.38 -7.49
CA MET A 54 7.62 1.18 -6.47
C MET A 54 8.07 2.54 -5.96
N ILE A 55 7.90 2.78 -4.67
CA ILE A 55 8.22 4.06 -4.03
C ILE A 55 9.33 3.81 -3.02
N ALA A 56 10.37 4.66 -3.05
CA ALA A 56 11.41 4.62 -2.03
C ALA A 56 10.78 4.83 -0.63
N LYS A 57 11.17 4.00 0.34
CA LYS A 57 10.66 4.04 1.73
C LYS A 57 10.72 5.44 2.33
N ALA A 58 11.79 6.18 2.04
CA ALA A 58 11.99 7.54 2.53
C ALA A 58 10.95 8.55 1.98
N GLN A 59 10.40 8.31 0.78
CA GLN A 59 9.48 9.22 0.10
C GLN A 59 8.01 8.81 0.23
N LEU A 60 7.75 7.58 0.71
CA LEU A 60 6.40 6.99 0.76
C LEU A 60 5.38 7.89 1.45
N ILE A 61 5.73 8.46 2.61
CA ILE A 61 4.79 9.25 3.41
C ILE A 61 4.37 10.53 2.68
N ASP A 62 5.30 11.21 2.02
CA ASP A 62 5.00 12.45 1.31
C ASP A 62 4.23 12.17 0.01
N PHE A 63 4.58 11.08 -0.68
CA PHE A 63 3.80 10.58 -1.81
C PHE A 63 2.35 10.26 -1.40
N LEU A 64 2.13 9.53 -0.31
CA LEU A 64 0.78 9.19 0.15
C LEU A 64 -0.04 10.44 0.51
N LYS A 65 0.57 11.44 1.14
CA LYS A 65 -0.11 12.71 1.43
C LYS A 65 -0.56 13.43 0.15
N SER A 66 0.23 13.38 -0.92
CA SER A 66 -0.14 14.03 -2.19
C SER A 66 -1.30 13.31 -2.86
N GLN A 67 -1.39 11.98 -2.73
CA GLN A 67 -2.46 11.18 -3.32
C GLN A 67 -3.79 11.28 -2.56
N ILE A 68 -3.75 11.40 -1.23
CA ILE A 68 -4.97 11.42 -0.38
C ILE A 68 -5.68 12.78 -0.39
N LYS A 69 -4.94 13.88 -0.59
CA LYS A 69 -5.50 15.24 -0.63
C LYS A 69 -6.09 15.64 -1.99
N ALA A 70 -5.93 14.80 -3.01
CA ALA A 70 -6.38 15.04 -4.38
C ALA A 70 -7.81 14.56 -4.63
#